data_AF-A0A7C9FGR7-F1
#
_entry.id   AF-A0A7C9FGR7-F1
#
_cell.length_a   1.000
_cell.length_b   1.000
_cell.length_c   1.000
_cell.angle_alpha   90.00
_cell.angle_beta   90.00
_cell.angle_gamma   90.00
#
_symmetry.space_group_name_H-M   'P 1'
#
loop_
_entity.id
_entity.type
_entity.pdbx_description
1 polymer ?
#
loop_
_entity_poly.entity_id
_entity_poly.type
_entity_poly.pdbx_seq_one_letter_code
_entity_poly.pdbx_strand_id
1 'polypeptide(L)'
;AMFSFVFQISSIVLEKELKLRQAMNIMGLYDSAYWLSWLLWETFMILISSLCTVLAGMIFQFNFFLHNSFIIVFLVFFLFQLNMTGFAFMLSAFLGKSSSAYRAGFWIFLIG
;
A
#
# COMPACT_ATOMS: atom_id res chain seq x y z
N ALA A 1 -5.66 6.49 3.07
CA ALA A 1 -4.70 5.38 3.32
C ALA A 1 -5.39 4.00 3.34
N MET A 2 -6.41 3.77 4.18
CA MET A 2 -6.96 2.42 4.39
C MET A 2 -7.73 1.81 3.20
N PHE A 3 -8.48 2.60 2.42
CA PHE A 3 -9.05 2.10 1.16
C PHE A 3 -7.97 1.70 0.15
N SER A 4 -6.89 2.48 0.07
CA SER A 4 -5.74 2.18 -0.81
C SER A 4 -5.13 0.83 -0.48
N PHE A 5 -5.00 0.51 0.82
CA PHE A 5 -4.52 -0.79 1.30
C PHE A 5 -5.42 -1.96 0.87
N VAL A 6 -6.75 -1.81 0.99
CA VAL A 6 -7.69 -2.88 0.56
C VAL A 6 -7.62 -3.08 -0.96
N PHE A 7 -7.54 -2.00 -1.74
CA PHE A 7 -7.37 -2.07 -3.19
C PHE A 7 -6.04 -2.74 -3.57
N GLN A 8 -4.96 -2.41 -2.87
CA GLN A 8 -3.63 -2.99 -3.09
C GLN A 8 -3.59 -4.49 -2.84
N ILE A 9 -4.10 -4.99 -1.71
CA ILE A 9 -4.15 -6.44 -1.47
C ILE A 9 -5.03 -7.11 -2.53
N SER A 10 -6.16 -6.50 -2.86
CA SER A 10 -7.11 -7.07 -3.82
C SER A 10 -6.53 -7.16 -5.23
N SER A 11 -5.74 -6.18 -5.68
CA SER A 11 -5.09 -6.20 -7.00
C SER A 11 -4.00 -7.27 -7.07
N ILE A 12 -3.13 -7.39 -6.05
CA ILE A 12 -2.10 -8.44 -5.99
C ILE A 12 -2.73 -9.83 -6.01
N VAL A 13 -3.78 -10.04 -5.20
CA VAL A 13 -4.45 -11.33 -5.13
C VAL A 13 -5.24 -11.62 -6.42
N LEU A 14 -5.77 -10.60 -7.09
CA LEU A 14 -6.43 -10.74 -8.38
C LEU A 14 -5.43 -11.12 -9.48
N GLU A 15 -4.23 -10.52 -9.52
CA GLU A 15 -3.17 -10.93 -10.46
C GLU A 15 -2.71 -12.36 -10.21
N LYS A 16 -2.65 -12.77 -8.94
CA LYS A 16 -2.37 -14.16 -8.53
C LYS A 16 -3.50 -15.11 -8.95
N GLU A 17 -4.76 -14.70 -8.79
CA GLU A 17 -5.95 -15.48 -9.16
C GLU A 17 -6.07 -15.67 -10.68
N LEU A 18 -5.82 -14.61 -11.45
CA LEU A 18 -5.77 -14.65 -12.93
C LEU A 18 -4.51 -15.33 -13.47
N LYS A 19 -3.60 -15.80 -12.61
CA LYS A 19 -2.31 -16.42 -12.97
C LYS A 19 -1.44 -15.53 -13.86
N LEU A 20 -1.63 -14.21 -13.83
CA LEU A 20 -0.85 -13.25 -14.62
C LEU A 20 0.63 -13.33 -14.27
N ARG A 21 0.94 -13.56 -12.98
CA ARG A 21 2.31 -13.80 -12.53
C ARG A 21 2.96 -15.03 -13.19
N GLN A 22 2.21 -16.12 -13.38
CA GLN A 22 2.71 -17.29 -14.11
C GLN A 22 2.90 -16.99 -15.59
N ALA A 23 1.97 -16.24 -16.21
CA ALA A 23 2.09 -15.82 -17.60
C ALA A 23 3.35 -14.96 -17.83
N MET A 24 3.65 -14.03 -16.92
CA MET A 24 4.85 -13.19 -16.98
C MET A 24 6.15 -13.98 -16.82
N ASN A 25 6.17 -14.99 -15.94
CA ASN A 25 7.32 -15.89 -15.80
C ASN A 25 7.57 -16.72 -17.08
N ILE A 26 6.50 -17.20 -17.73
CA ILE A 26 6.59 -17.91 -19.02
C ILE A 26 7.15 -17.01 -20.13
N MET A 27 6.88 -15.70 -20.09
CA MET A 27 7.45 -14.71 -21.01
C MET A 27 8.92 -14.35 -20.71
N GLY A 28 9.54 -14.99 -19.71
CA GLY A 28 10.95 -14.79 -19.36
C GLY A 28 11.19 -13.67 -18.34
N LEU A 29 10.14 -13.15 -17.69
CA LEU A 29 10.31 -12.16 -16.63
C LEU A 29 10.74 -12.83 -15.32
N TYR A 30 11.82 -12.33 -14.71
CA TYR A 30 12.24 -12.76 -13.39
C TYR A 30 11.22 -12.39 -12.32
N ASP A 31 10.92 -13.34 -11.42
CA ASP A 31 10.06 -13.12 -10.25
C ASP A 31 10.53 -11.93 -9.39
N SER A 32 11.85 -11.73 -9.27
CA SER A 32 12.42 -10.60 -8.54
C SER A 32 12.09 -9.26 -9.17
N ALA A 33 12.06 -9.16 -10.50
CA ALA A 33 11.72 -7.94 -11.22
C ALA A 33 10.23 -7.56 -11.02
N TYR A 34 9.34 -8.55 -10.94
CA TYR A 34 7.93 -8.32 -10.60
C TYR A 34 7.79 -7.70 -9.21
N TRP A 35 8.36 -8.32 -8.17
CA TRP A 35 8.27 -7.78 -6.80
C TRP A 35 8.94 -6.42 -6.66
N LEU A 36 10.07 -6.19 -7.35
CA LEU A 36 10.72 -4.88 -7.36
C LEU A 36 9.86 -3.81 -8.03
N SER A 37 9.21 -4.13 -9.15
CA SER A 37 8.31 -3.18 -9.83
C SER A 37 7.15 -2.79 -8.91
N TRP A 38 6.58 -3.76 -8.19
CA TRP A 38 5.49 -3.50 -7.27
C TRP A 38 5.92 -2.69 -6.05
N LEU A 39 7.07 -3.01 -5.45
CA LEU A 39 7.65 -2.21 -4.36
C LEU A 39 7.97 -0.77 -4.80
N LEU A 40 8.55 -0.58 -5.99
CA LEU A 40 8.87 0.75 -6.52
C LEU A 40 7.61 1.58 -6.78
N TRP A 41 6.60 0.97 -7.40
CA TRP A 41 5.32 1.63 -7.68
C TRP A 41 4.64 2.08 -6.41
N GLU A 42 4.58 1.21 -5.41
CA GLU A 42 3.95 1.49 -4.12
C GLU A 42 4.72 2.52 -3.32
N THR A 43 6.06 2.43 -3.28
CA THR A 43 6.90 3.44 -2.60
C THR A 43 6.70 4.82 -3.22
N PHE A 44 6.58 4.90 -4.55
CA PHE A 44 6.33 6.15 -5.24
C PHE A 44 4.94 6.74 -4.91
N MET A 45 3.90 5.90 -4.91
CA MET A 45 2.55 6.30 -4.51
C MET A 45 2.48 6.76 -3.04
N ILE A 46 3.18 6.07 -2.14
CA ILE A 46 3.29 6.42 -0.71
C ILE A 46 3.97 7.78 -0.55
N LEU A 47 5.07 8.03 -1.27
CA LEU A 47 5.75 9.34 -1.26
C LEU A 47 4.81 10.48 -1.67
N ILE A 48 4.10 10.32 -2.77
CA ILE A 48 3.17 11.34 -3.27
C ILE A 48 2.02 11.55 -2.28
N SER A 49 1.43 10.47 -1.78
CA SER A 49 0.26 10.57 -0.90
C SER A 49 0.60 11.14 0.48
N SER A 50 1.77 10.80 1.03
CA SER A 50 2.26 11.37 2.28
C SER A 50 2.58 12.86 2.12
N LEU A 51 3.25 13.28 1.05
CA LEU A 51 3.47 14.70 0.73
C LEU A 51 2.14 15.46 0.61
N CYS A 52 1.20 14.93 -0.16
CA CYS A 52 -0.11 15.56 -0.37
C CYS A 52 -0.87 15.71 0.96
N THR A 53 -0.82 14.70 1.84
CA THR A 53 -1.46 14.74 3.16
C THR A 53 -0.88 15.84 4.04
N VAL A 54 0.44 16.00 4.05
CA VAL A 54 1.10 17.04 4.86
C VAL A 54 0.83 18.43 4.29
N LEU A 55 0.89 18.60 2.96
CA LEU A 55 0.58 19.87 2.29
C LEU A 55 -0.89 20.27 2.52
N ALA A 56 -1.83 19.34 2.39
CA ALA A 56 -3.23 19.59 2.71
C ALA A 56 -3.39 19.99 4.18
N GLY A 57 -2.75 19.29 5.11
CA GLY A 57 -2.78 19.61 6.55
C GLY A 57 -2.27 21.02 6.87
N MET A 58 -1.26 21.50 6.13
CA MET A 58 -0.75 22.87 6.24
C MET A 58 -1.71 23.91 5.68
N ILE A 59 -2.35 23.64 4.53
CA ILE A 59 -3.33 24.55 3.90
C ILE A 59 -4.56 24.75 4.81
N PHE A 60 -5.01 23.68 5.48
CA PHE A 60 -6.13 23.75 6.43
C PHE A 60 -5.76 24.34 7.79
N GLN A 61 -4.50 24.76 8.00
CA GLN A 61 -3.99 25.38 9.23
C GLN A 61 -4.34 24.59 10.51
N PHE A 62 -4.25 23.26 10.45
CA PHE A 62 -4.43 22.46 11.64
C PHE A 62 -3.31 22.75 12.65
N ASN A 63 -3.67 23.09 13.89
CA ASN A 63 -2.71 23.36 14.98
C ASN A 63 -1.68 22.23 15.15
N PHE A 64 -2.07 20.99 14.85
CA PHE A 64 -1.20 19.82 14.87
C PHE A 64 -0.05 19.89 13.86
N PHE A 65 -0.27 20.45 12.67
CA PHE A 65 0.73 20.58 11.60
C PHE A 65 1.55 21.88 11.71
N LEU A 66 1.02 22.91 12.37
CA LEU A 66 1.72 24.19 12.60
C LEU A 66 2.68 24.15 13.80
N HIS A 67 2.36 23.40 14.85
CA HIS A 67 3.22 23.26 16.04
C HIS A 67 4.31 22.18 15.89
N ASN A 68 4.09 21.17 15.03
CA ASN A 68 5.06 20.10 14.82
C ASN A 68 5.96 20.41 13.62
N SER A 69 7.21 19.96 13.69
CA SER A 69 8.11 20.08 12.54
C SER A 69 7.60 19.25 11.36
N PHE A 70 7.59 19.86 10.17
CA PHE A 70 7.13 19.25 8.92
C PHE A 70 7.74 17.87 8.67
N ILE A 71 9.03 17.73 8.94
CA ILE A 71 9.80 16.50 8.72
C ILE A 71 9.27 15.36 9.59
N ILE A 72 8.97 15.60 10.86
CA ILE A 72 8.48 14.55 11.77
C ILE A 72 7.10 14.07 11.31
N VAL A 73 6.20 15.00 10.97
CA VAL A 73 4.85 14.65 10.53
C VAL A 73 4.89 13.87 9.21
N PHE A 74 5.70 14.33 8.25
CA PHE A 74 5.94 13.61 7.01
C PHE A 74 6.47 12.20 7.24
N LEU A 75 7.49 12.05 8.08
CA LEU A 75 8.14 10.77 8.36
C LEU A 75 7.18 9.79 9.05
N VAL A 76 6.33 10.26 9.96
CA VAL A 76 5.29 9.44 10.61
C VAL A 76 4.29 8.90 9.58
N PHE A 77 3.74 9.76 8.72
CA PHE A 77 2.80 9.31 7.69
C PHE A 77 3.45 8.39 6.66
N PHE A 78 4.68 8.70 6.24
CA PHE A 78 5.43 7.89 5.29
C PHE A 78 5.71 6.48 5.85
N LEU A 79 6.28 6.38 7.06
CA LEU A 79 6.56 5.09 7.70
C LEU A 79 5.29 4.30 8.00
N PHE A 80 4.21 4.96 8.41
CA PHE A 80 2.93 4.30 8.67
C PHE A 80 2.37 3.64 7.40
N GLN A 81 2.38 4.36 6.28
CA GLN A 81 1.93 3.82 5.00
C GLN A 81 2.83 2.68 4.51
N LEU A 82 4.15 2.81 4.67
CA LEU A 82 5.11 1.77 4.30
C LEU A 82 4.89 0.49 5.11
N ASN A 83 4.61 0.61 6.42
CA ASN A 83 4.29 -0.53 7.27
C ASN A 83 3.00 -1.23 6.82
N MET A 84 1.95 -0.46 6.51
CA MET A 84 0.71 -1.02 5.99
C MET A 84 0.90 -1.74 4.65
N THR A 85 1.71 -1.21 3.74
CA THR A 85 2.03 -1.91 2.50
C THR A 85 2.82 -3.20 2.74
N GLY A 86 3.79 -3.21 3.66
CA GLY A 86 4.48 -4.45 4.06
C GLY A 86 3.52 -5.51 4.62
N PHE A 87 2.56 -5.08 5.44
CA PHE A 87 1.52 -5.95 5.96
C PHE A 87 0.56 -6.45 4.86
N ALA A 88 0.24 -5.62 3.87
CA ALA A 88 -0.53 -6.01 2.69
C ALA A 88 0.15 -7.12 1.88
N PHE A 89 1.46 -6.97 1.65
CA PHE A 89 2.27 -7.98 0.97
C PHE A 89 2.25 -9.32 1.71
N MET A 90 2.42 -9.29 3.04
CA MET A 90 2.35 -10.49 3.87
C MET A 90 0.96 -11.17 3.76
N LEU A 91 -0.12 -10.40 3.89
CA LEU A 91 -1.49 -10.95 3.76
C LEU A 91 -1.78 -11.50 2.36
N SER A 92 -1.30 -10.83 1.31
CA SER A 92 -1.45 -11.29 -0.08
C SER A 92 -0.77 -12.65 -0.33
N ALA A 93 0.27 -12.99 0.43
CA ALA A 93 0.93 -14.29 0.35
C ALA A 93 0.00 -15.42 0.83
N PHE A 94 -0.72 -15.20 1.94
CA PHE A 94 -1.63 -16.17 2.54
C PHE A 94 -2.98 -16.29 1.82
N LEU A 95 -3.38 -15.27 1.07
CA LEU A 95 -4.68 -15.21 0.40
C LEU A 95 -4.58 -15.66 -1.06
N GLY A 96 -5.55 -16.48 -1.49
CA GLY A 96 -5.59 -17.07 -2.84
C GLY A 96 -6.77 -16.62 -3.71
N LYS A 97 -7.75 -15.90 -3.15
CA LYS A 97 -8.94 -15.39 -3.87
C LYS A 97 -9.16 -13.92 -3.56
N SER A 98 -9.44 -13.11 -4.57
CA SER A 98 -9.62 -11.65 -4.43
C SER A 98 -10.81 -11.30 -3.54
N SER A 99 -11.90 -12.09 -3.57
CA SER A 99 -13.05 -11.91 -2.66
C SER A 99 -12.72 -12.20 -1.19
N SER A 100 -11.69 -13.02 -0.92
CA SER A 100 -11.19 -13.24 0.44
C SER A 100 -10.28 -12.11 0.90
N ALA A 101 -9.51 -11.51 -0.02
CA ALA A 101 -8.69 -10.33 0.24
C ALA A 101 -9.52 -9.12 0.67
N TYR A 102 -10.60 -8.83 -0.05
CA TYR A 102 -11.50 -7.75 0.31
C TYR A 102 -12.10 -7.94 1.72
N ARG A 103 -12.60 -9.15 2.02
CA ARG A 103 -13.17 -9.48 3.34
C ARG A 103 -12.13 -9.39 4.45
N ALA A 104 -10.93 -9.93 4.25
CA ALA A 104 -9.85 -9.86 5.23
C ALA A 104 -9.42 -8.41 5.48
N GLY A 105 -9.26 -7.60 4.42
CA GLY A 105 -8.95 -6.18 4.52
C GLY A 105 -10.02 -5.41 5.31
N PHE A 106 -11.30 -5.70 5.07
CA PHE A 106 -12.41 -5.12 5.85
C PHE A 106 -12.44 -5.58 7.30
N TRP A 107 -12.11 -6.84 7.59
CA TRP A 107 -12.02 -7.34 8.97
C TRP A 107 -10.86 -6.70 9.75
N ILE A 108 -9.69 -6.54 9.12
CA ILE A 108 -8.56 -5.80 9.69
C ILE A 108 -8.96 -4.35 9.97
N PHE A 109 -9.75 -3.72 9.08
CA PHE A 109 -10.28 -2.37 9.28
C PHE A 109 -11.29 -2.27 10.44
N LEU A 110 -12.09 -3.30 10.68
CA LEU A 110 -13.14 -3.26 11.71
C LEU A 110 -12.59 -3.50 13.11
N ILE A 111 -11.48 -4.25 13.20
CA ILE A 111 -10.82 -4.61 14.47
C ILE A 111 -9.74 -3.58 14.86
N GLY A 112 -9.03 -2.99 13.89
CA GLY A 112 -7.95 -2.03 14.12
C GLY A 112 -8.39 -0.58 14.01
#